data_AF-A0A8J9SXG1-F1
#
_entry.id   AF-A0A8J9SXG1-F1
#
_cell.length_a   1.000
_cell.length_b   1.000
_cell.length_c   1.000
_cell.angle_alpha   90.00
_cell.angle_beta   90.00
_cell.angle_gamma   90.00
#
_symmetry.space_group_name_H-M   'P 1'
#
loop_
_entity.id
_entity.type
_entity.pdbx_description
1 polymer ?
#
loop_
_entity_poly.entity_id
_entity_poly.type
_entity_poly.pdbx_seq_one_letter_code
_entity_poly.pdbx_strand_id
1 'polypeptide(L)'
;YFFDIWLYSGTLAWFSVDDDHIFLLEGYTAASYTPPTIIFPASTLPGKMWQTLLQTRTCTLSSATTRESTAVLKRALSGTEPKSFKFDELGLKASKNKKDYPSVVAESPIHMFCKVHELISLTNDEALVILTVETFVIDGSVLGPPTDEMTKRPNVTAKIDADLIEPVVSLGDGKVFPLMCLRSMPRPTRCAQRGSWTSTDFNNNVGRGDHSLAYETTEWSYRQHGGTCPLGYNATTALIMPRPIGWISTYSQEGNVAHLAPYSFFTDVSRGCEPIVAFSAFRKEGTIKKKDAHKDAEEMKCFVYNMVDEDLAVKMNYSAAELGRNESEFELAKLTPGKARLVDAPVVSEAWIRLECEYFKTVEVDSFSVVLGFVRGIDIDRKLWKDGRLDVSLLKPITRLG
;
A
#
# COMPACT_ATOMS: atom_id res chain seq x y z
N TYR A 1 -23.89 -3.28 13.21
CA TYR A 1 -23.71 -3.90 11.89
C TYR A 1 -22.68 -3.09 11.15
N PHE A 2 -21.44 -3.59 11.09
CA PHE A 2 -20.45 -3.07 10.16
C PHE A 2 -21.01 -3.40 8.77
N PHE A 3 -21.45 -2.37 8.05
CA PHE A 3 -21.67 -2.50 6.61
C PHE A 3 -20.36 -2.96 5.98
N ASP A 4 -20.41 -3.58 4.81
CA ASP A 4 -19.26 -3.95 3.95
C ASP A 4 -18.43 -2.71 3.57
N ILE A 5 -17.84 -2.05 4.56
CA ILE A 5 -16.99 -0.88 4.49
C ILE A 5 -15.58 -1.45 4.40
N TRP A 6 -15.34 -2.25 3.38
CA TRP A 6 -14.00 -2.68 3.01
C TRP A 6 -13.39 -1.53 2.22
N LEU A 7 -12.98 -0.52 3.00
CA LEU A 7 -12.39 0.73 2.55
C LEU A 7 -11.25 0.43 1.60
N TYR A 8 -11.41 0.87 0.36
CA TYR A 8 -10.32 1.15 -0.57
C TYR A 8 -9.08 0.27 -0.37
N SER A 9 -9.16 -0.96 -0.84
CA SER A 9 -8.05 -1.92 -0.74
C SER A 9 -6.85 -1.50 -1.60
N GLY A 10 -7.07 -0.64 -2.61
CA GLY A 10 -6.08 0.09 -3.41
C GLY A 10 -5.20 -0.77 -4.31
N THR A 11 -4.63 -1.85 -3.79
CA THR A 11 -3.68 -2.73 -4.47
C THR A 11 -4.35 -4.02 -4.94
N LEU A 12 -4.14 -4.35 -6.22
CA LEU A 12 -4.61 -5.59 -6.86
C LEU A 12 -3.45 -6.34 -7.53
N ALA A 13 -3.40 -7.65 -7.33
CA ALA A 13 -2.45 -8.53 -8.03
C ALA A 13 -3.02 -9.93 -8.24
N TRP A 14 -2.66 -10.54 -9.35
CA TRP A 14 -2.90 -11.96 -9.58
C TRP A 14 -1.95 -12.78 -8.71
N PHE A 15 -2.50 -13.62 -7.85
CA PHE A 15 -1.78 -14.46 -6.90
C PHE A 15 -1.88 -15.93 -7.33
N SER A 16 -0.75 -16.63 -7.35
CA SER A 16 -0.67 -18.07 -7.65
C SER A 16 0.10 -18.81 -6.56
N VAL A 17 -0.33 -20.03 -6.27
CA VAL A 17 0.35 -20.98 -5.35
C VAL A 17 0.72 -22.29 -6.03
N ASP A 18 0.25 -22.50 -7.25
CA ASP A 18 0.57 -23.62 -8.13
C ASP A 18 0.54 -23.15 -9.59
N ASP A 19 0.73 -24.07 -10.54
CA ASP A 19 0.82 -23.75 -11.96
C ASP A 19 -0.53 -23.61 -12.67
N ASP A 20 -1.62 -24.01 -12.02
CA ASP A 20 -2.93 -24.14 -12.65
C ASP A 20 -3.93 -23.08 -12.15
N HIS A 21 -3.79 -22.62 -10.91
CA HIS A 21 -4.77 -21.78 -10.25
C HIS A 21 -4.28 -20.36 -10.00
N ILE A 22 -5.21 -19.42 -10.20
CA ILE A 22 -5.02 -17.99 -10.03
C ILE A 22 -6.15 -17.41 -9.19
N PHE A 23 -5.83 -16.40 -8.39
CA PHE A 23 -6.78 -15.60 -7.62
C PHE A 23 -6.42 -14.12 -7.75
N LEU A 24 -7.41 -13.24 -7.80
CA LEU A 24 -7.15 -11.80 -7.78
C LEU A 24 -7.09 -11.32 -6.33
N LEU A 25 -5.88 -11.16 -5.81
CA LEU A 25 -5.62 -10.69 -4.45
C LEU A 25 -5.93 -9.20 -4.33
N GLU A 26 -6.79 -8.89 -3.36
CA GLU A 26 -7.22 -7.55 -3.01
C GLU A 26 -6.75 -7.20 -1.59
N GLY A 27 -6.19 -6.01 -1.40
CA GLY A 27 -5.85 -5.50 -0.06
C GLY A 27 -4.52 -6.01 0.49
N TYR A 28 -3.53 -6.18 -0.40
CA TYR A 28 -2.14 -6.37 0.02
C TYR A 28 -1.38 -5.05 0.00
N THR A 29 -0.34 -4.95 0.82
CA THR A 29 0.60 -3.81 0.79
C THR A 29 2.02 -4.31 0.99
N ALA A 30 2.99 -3.50 0.61
CA ALA A 30 4.36 -3.68 1.06
C ALA A 30 4.48 -3.34 2.56
N ALA A 31 5.43 -3.98 3.24
CA ALA A 31 5.74 -3.77 4.66
C ALA A 31 7.21 -3.43 4.93
N SER A 32 8.13 -3.88 4.06
CA SER A 32 9.54 -3.49 4.10
C SER A 32 10.14 -3.43 2.70
N TYR A 33 11.24 -2.69 2.58
CA TYR A 33 12.05 -2.62 1.36
C TYR A 33 13.32 -3.49 1.43
N THR A 34 13.73 -3.90 2.63
CA THR A 34 14.99 -4.58 2.90
C THR A 34 14.82 -5.56 4.08
N PRO A 35 14.50 -6.85 3.83
CA PRO A 35 14.12 -7.39 2.52
C PRO A 35 12.77 -6.82 2.03
N PRO A 36 12.52 -6.80 0.70
CA PRO A 36 11.21 -6.49 0.15
C PRO A 36 10.16 -7.45 0.71
N THR A 37 9.17 -6.90 1.39
CA THR A 37 8.17 -7.68 2.12
C THR A 37 6.76 -7.22 1.77
N ILE A 38 5.85 -8.17 1.61
CA ILE A 38 4.42 -7.98 1.37
C ILE A 38 3.62 -8.54 2.54
N ILE A 39 2.53 -7.87 2.91
CA ILE A 39 1.57 -8.34 3.90
C ILE A 39 0.13 -8.28 3.37
N PHE A 40 -0.70 -9.23 3.79
CA PHE A 40 -2.14 -9.26 3.52
C PHE A 40 -2.88 -10.21 4.51
N PRO A 41 -4.21 -10.06 4.68
CA PRO A 41 -5.01 -10.98 5.50
C PRO A 41 -5.07 -12.38 4.88
N ALA A 42 -4.85 -13.44 5.68
CA ALA A 42 -5.02 -14.82 5.22
C ALA A 42 -6.47 -15.12 4.78
N SER A 43 -7.46 -14.43 5.37
CA SER A 43 -8.88 -14.55 5.02
C SER A 43 -9.21 -14.10 3.59
N THR A 44 -8.29 -13.41 2.92
CA THR A 44 -8.44 -13.07 1.49
C THR A 44 -8.19 -14.27 0.57
N LEU A 45 -7.49 -15.31 1.04
CA LEU A 45 -7.14 -16.44 0.19
C LEU A 45 -8.26 -17.49 0.12
N PRO A 46 -8.60 -17.99 -1.08
CA PRO A 46 -9.45 -19.17 -1.21
C PRO A 46 -8.90 -20.36 -0.42
N GLY A 47 -9.76 -21.12 0.26
CA GLY A 47 -9.33 -22.17 1.19
C GLY A 47 -8.36 -23.20 0.60
N LYS A 48 -8.56 -23.62 -0.65
CA LYS A 48 -7.62 -24.53 -1.36
C LYS A 48 -6.25 -23.89 -1.54
N MET A 49 -6.19 -22.63 -1.95
CA MET A 49 -4.93 -21.92 -2.16
C MET A 49 -4.19 -21.66 -0.85
N TRP A 50 -4.92 -21.36 0.22
CA TRP A 50 -4.37 -21.25 1.57
C TRP A 50 -3.65 -22.55 2.00
N GLN A 51 -4.29 -23.70 1.81
CA GLN A 51 -3.67 -25.00 2.14
C GLN A 51 -2.42 -25.28 1.30
N THR A 52 -2.45 -24.98 0.00
CA THR A 52 -1.28 -25.11 -0.87
C THR A 52 -0.15 -24.17 -0.43
N LEU A 53 -0.45 -22.92 -0.05
CA LEU A 53 0.54 -21.96 0.43
C LEU A 53 1.21 -22.43 1.73
N LEU A 54 0.43 -23.01 2.65
CA LEU A 54 0.96 -23.59 3.90
C LEU A 54 1.97 -24.71 3.63
N GLN A 55 1.70 -25.54 2.61
CA GLN A 55 2.54 -26.69 2.27
C GLN A 55 3.79 -26.29 1.47
N THR A 56 3.61 -25.48 0.43
CA THR A 56 4.68 -25.13 -0.53
C THR A 56 5.55 -23.99 -0.03
N ARG A 57 4.99 -23.09 0.79
CA ARG A 57 5.63 -21.86 1.30
C ARG A 57 6.15 -20.93 0.18
N THR A 58 5.71 -21.14 -1.06
CA THR A 58 6.07 -20.33 -2.24
C THR A 58 4.81 -19.84 -2.94
N CYS A 59 4.89 -18.65 -3.51
CA CYS A 59 3.81 -18.06 -4.29
C CYS A 59 4.38 -17.07 -5.30
N THR A 60 3.54 -16.66 -6.25
CA THR A 60 3.84 -15.57 -7.17
C THR A 60 2.74 -14.52 -7.14
N LEU A 61 3.13 -13.26 -7.32
CA LEU A 61 2.21 -12.16 -7.59
C LEU A 61 2.54 -11.57 -8.97
N SER A 62 1.51 -11.29 -9.76
CA SER A 62 1.61 -10.54 -11.02
C SER A 62 0.77 -9.26 -10.90
N SER A 63 1.32 -8.10 -11.24
CA SER A 63 0.58 -6.83 -11.16
C SER A 63 -0.69 -6.88 -12.01
N ALA A 64 -1.84 -6.49 -11.45
CA ALA A 64 -3.05 -6.29 -12.23
C ALA A 64 -3.03 -4.90 -12.88
N THR A 65 -3.32 -4.82 -14.18
CA THR A 65 -3.21 -3.58 -14.97
C THR A 65 -4.43 -3.36 -15.85
N THR A 66 -4.42 -2.31 -16.66
CA THR A 66 -5.44 -2.12 -17.71
C THR A 66 -5.21 -2.99 -18.95
N ARG A 67 -4.09 -3.75 -19.02
CA ARG A 67 -3.81 -4.73 -20.10
C ARG A 67 -4.82 -5.89 -20.05
N GLU A 68 -5.31 -6.21 -18.86
CA GLU A 68 -6.41 -7.15 -18.68
C GLU A 68 -7.78 -6.50 -18.91
N SER A 69 -8.70 -7.23 -19.55
CA SER A 69 -10.04 -6.69 -19.75
C SER A 69 -10.77 -6.46 -18.42
N THR A 70 -11.53 -5.37 -18.33
CA THR A 70 -12.36 -5.09 -17.14
C THR A 70 -13.34 -6.22 -16.84
N ALA A 71 -13.78 -6.98 -17.85
CA ALA A 71 -14.65 -8.14 -17.66
C ALA A 71 -13.96 -9.26 -16.87
N VAL A 72 -12.67 -9.50 -17.11
CA VAL A 72 -11.87 -10.50 -16.38
C VAL A 72 -11.69 -10.09 -14.92
N LEU A 73 -11.31 -8.84 -14.67
CA LEU A 73 -11.14 -8.31 -13.31
C LEU A 73 -12.45 -8.35 -12.52
N LYS A 74 -13.57 -7.92 -13.12
CA LYS A 74 -14.90 -7.98 -12.50
C LYS A 74 -15.35 -9.40 -12.22
N ARG A 75 -15.07 -10.34 -13.13
CA ARG A 75 -15.40 -11.76 -12.93
C ARG A 75 -14.61 -12.34 -11.76
N ALA A 76 -13.32 -12.01 -11.65
CA ALA A 76 -12.47 -12.47 -10.56
C ALA A 76 -12.92 -11.95 -9.18
N LEU A 77 -13.42 -10.72 -9.10
CA LEU A 77 -13.96 -10.12 -7.87
C LEU A 77 -15.45 -10.40 -7.64
N SER A 78 -16.08 -11.27 -8.43
CA SER A 78 -17.53 -11.48 -8.34
C SER A 78 -17.94 -12.45 -7.21
N GLY A 79 -18.88 -12.01 -6.40
CA GLY A 79 -19.45 -12.79 -5.29
C GLY A 79 -19.02 -12.25 -3.93
N THR A 80 -19.39 -12.96 -2.87
CA THR A 80 -19.15 -12.57 -1.47
C THR A 80 -17.95 -13.28 -0.85
N GLU A 81 -17.39 -14.28 -1.52
CA GLU A 81 -16.26 -15.09 -1.04
C GLU A 81 -15.11 -15.09 -2.06
N PRO A 82 -13.85 -15.13 -1.61
CA PRO A 82 -12.69 -15.28 -2.50
C PRO A 82 -12.76 -16.56 -3.33
N LYS A 83 -12.54 -16.44 -4.65
CA LYS A 83 -12.58 -17.57 -5.59
C LYS A 83 -11.26 -17.70 -6.34
N SER A 84 -10.73 -18.91 -6.37
CA SER A 84 -9.65 -19.29 -7.30
C SER A 84 -10.25 -19.78 -8.62
N PHE A 85 -9.57 -19.48 -9.72
CA PHE A 85 -9.92 -19.92 -11.07
C PHE A 85 -8.74 -20.66 -11.68
N LYS A 86 -8.98 -21.43 -12.74
CA LYS A 86 -7.88 -21.76 -13.65
C LYS A 86 -7.53 -20.53 -14.51
N PHE A 87 -6.29 -20.44 -14.99
CA PHE A 87 -5.87 -19.35 -15.87
C PHE A 87 -6.74 -19.24 -17.13
N ASP A 88 -6.99 -20.37 -17.80
CA ASP A 88 -7.78 -20.46 -19.03
C ASP A 88 -9.26 -20.12 -18.84
N GLU A 89 -9.83 -20.41 -17.66
CA GLU A 89 -11.20 -20.02 -17.30
C GLU A 89 -11.40 -18.50 -17.33
N LEU A 90 -10.35 -17.73 -17.01
CA LEU A 90 -10.34 -16.27 -17.08
C LEU A 90 -9.78 -15.73 -18.41
N GLY A 91 -9.35 -16.60 -19.33
CA GLY A 91 -8.70 -16.19 -20.57
C GLY A 91 -7.30 -15.59 -20.37
N LEU A 92 -6.67 -15.88 -19.23
CA LEU A 92 -5.29 -15.49 -18.92
C LEU A 92 -4.34 -16.61 -19.36
N LYS A 93 -3.09 -16.26 -19.71
CA LYS A 93 -2.06 -17.26 -20.02
C LYS A 93 -1.13 -17.44 -18.82
N ALA A 94 -0.98 -18.68 -18.38
CA ALA A 94 0.05 -19.04 -17.42
C ALA A 94 1.43 -19.05 -18.09
N SER A 95 2.44 -18.51 -17.41
CA SER A 95 3.84 -18.63 -17.79
C SER A 95 4.70 -19.15 -16.64
N LYS A 96 5.49 -20.19 -16.89
CA LYS A 96 6.41 -20.77 -15.91
C LYS A 96 7.79 -20.13 -16.02
N ASN A 97 7.95 -18.94 -15.42
CA ASN A 97 9.20 -18.17 -15.53
C ASN A 97 10.31 -18.70 -14.61
N LYS A 98 9.97 -19.41 -13.53
CA LYS A 98 10.93 -20.01 -12.59
C LYS A 98 10.52 -21.41 -12.18
N LYS A 99 11.47 -22.34 -12.17
CA LYS A 99 11.23 -23.78 -11.92
C LYS A 99 10.56 -24.04 -10.57
N ASP A 100 11.08 -23.43 -9.50
CA ASP A 100 10.67 -23.73 -8.12
C ASP A 100 9.55 -22.82 -7.60
N TYR A 101 8.92 -22.05 -8.50
CA TYR A 101 7.85 -21.12 -8.16
C TYR A 101 6.61 -21.37 -9.01
N PRO A 102 5.41 -21.05 -8.50
CA PRO A 102 4.16 -21.08 -9.27
C PRO A 102 4.22 -20.26 -10.55
N SER A 103 3.29 -20.53 -11.46
CA SER A 103 3.17 -19.80 -12.72
C SER A 103 2.66 -18.37 -12.49
N VAL A 104 2.99 -17.48 -13.43
CA VAL A 104 2.59 -16.06 -13.43
C VAL A 104 1.64 -15.76 -14.59
N VAL A 105 0.96 -14.61 -14.55
CA VAL A 105 0.16 -14.13 -15.69
C VAL A 105 1.09 -13.57 -16.74
N ALA A 106 1.19 -14.21 -17.91
CA ALA A 106 2.20 -13.92 -18.92
C ALA A 106 2.19 -12.45 -19.42
N GLU A 107 1.01 -11.84 -19.44
CA GLU A 107 0.79 -10.48 -19.95
C GLU A 107 1.09 -9.38 -18.92
N SER A 108 1.24 -9.75 -17.64
CA SER A 108 1.52 -8.80 -16.57
C SER A 108 2.97 -8.30 -16.68
N PRO A 109 3.21 -6.98 -16.60
CA PRO A 109 4.56 -6.43 -16.76
C PRO A 109 5.46 -6.63 -15.53
N ILE A 110 4.89 -6.93 -14.36
CA ILE A 110 5.64 -7.15 -13.13
C ILE A 110 5.29 -8.51 -12.56
N HIS A 111 6.30 -9.29 -12.20
CA HIS A 111 6.15 -10.51 -11.44
C HIS A 111 7.00 -10.47 -10.17
N MET A 112 6.44 -11.00 -9.09
CA MET A 112 7.08 -11.11 -7.78
C MET A 112 7.10 -12.59 -7.39
N PHE A 113 8.28 -13.12 -7.13
CA PHE A 113 8.49 -14.49 -6.68
C PHE A 113 8.75 -14.48 -5.18
N CYS A 114 7.82 -15.05 -4.43
CA CYS A 114 7.69 -14.82 -3.00
C CYS A 114 7.77 -16.11 -2.19
N LYS A 115 8.39 -16.02 -1.01
CA LYS A 115 8.31 -17.06 0.02
C LYS A 115 7.55 -16.55 1.23
N VAL A 116 6.82 -17.46 1.88
CA VAL A 116 6.21 -17.16 3.17
C VAL A 116 7.31 -17.02 4.21
N HIS A 117 7.47 -15.79 4.71
CA HIS A 117 8.37 -15.46 5.79
C HIS A 117 7.77 -15.94 7.12
N GLU A 118 6.59 -15.42 7.45
CA GLU A 118 5.90 -15.70 8.71
C GLU A 118 4.39 -15.66 8.52
N LEU A 119 3.67 -16.38 9.38
CA LEU A 119 2.22 -16.36 9.47
C LEU A 119 1.87 -16.02 10.92
N ILE A 120 1.19 -14.91 11.13
CA ILE A 120 0.95 -14.38 12.46
C ILE A 120 -0.51 -14.51 12.80
N SER A 121 -0.80 -15.33 13.80
CA SER A 121 -2.16 -15.43 14.34
C SER A 121 -2.58 -14.10 14.97
N LEU A 122 -3.79 -13.65 14.62
CA LEU A 122 -4.40 -12.43 15.15
C LEU A 122 -5.50 -12.82 16.15
N THR A 123 -6.72 -13.07 15.66
CA THR A 123 -7.94 -13.38 16.42
C THR A 123 -8.80 -14.37 15.62
N ASN A 124 -9.57 -15.25 16.28
CA ASN A 124 -10.64 -16.07 15.67
C ASN A 124 -10.35 -16.57 14.23
N ASP A 125 -9.32 -17.40 14.07
CA ASP A 125 -8.86 -17.99 12.79
C ASP A 125 -8.33 -17.01 11.72
N GLU A 126 -8.18 -15.73 12.05
CA GLU A 126 -7.51 -14.76 11.19
C GLU A 126 -5.99 -14.74 11.43
N ALA A 127 -5.25 -14.66 10.33
CA ALA A 127 -3.80 -14.56 10.34
C ALA A 127 -3.33 -13.47 9.37
N LEU A 128 -2.24 -12.80 9.73
CA LEU A 128 -1.49 -11.95 8.84
C LEU A 128 -0.47 -12.81 8.09
N VAL A 129 -0.52 -12.80 6.76
CA VAL A 129 0.49 -13.43 5.91
C VAL A 129 1.61 -12.44 5.67
N ILE A 130 2.85 -12.86 5.91
CA ILE A 130 4.05 -12.07 5.61
C ILE A 130 4.88 -12.82 4.57
N LEU A 131 5.06 -12.19 3.41
CA LEU A 131 5.85 -12.72 2.31
C LEU A 131 7.14 -11.93 2.12
N THR A 132 8.27 -12.62 1.96
CA THR A 132 9.48 -12.01 1.40
C THR A 132 9.47 -12.16 -0.11
N VAL A 133 9.65 -11.07 -0.85
CA VAL A 133 9.88 -11.12 -2.29
C VAL A 133 11.36 -11.45 -2.53
N GLU A 134 11.63 -12.64 -3.07
CA GLU A 134 13.00 -13.06 -3.39
C GLU A 134 13.46 -12.51 -4.74
N THR A 135 12.54 -12.35 -5.69
CA THR A 135 12.86 -11.88 -7.04
C THR A 135 11.72 -11.08 -7.63
N PHE A 136 12.06 -9.96 -8.26
CA PHE A 136 11.20 -9.22 -9.15
C PHE A 136 11.61 -9.50 -10.60
N VAL A 137 10.65 -9.67 -11.49
CA VAL A 137 10.85 -9.61 -12.94
C VAL A 137 10.06 -8.42 -13.43
N ILE A 138 10.73 -7.51 -14.13
CA ILE A 138 10.21 -6.22 -14.58
C ILE A 138 10.33 -6.19 -16.09
N ASP A 139 9.22 -6.22 -16.79
CA ASP A 139 9.19 -6.15 -18.24
C ASP A 139 9.73 -4.81 -18.75
N GLY A 140 10.51 -4.84 -19.83
CA GLY A 140 11.09 -3.64 -20.42
C GLY A 140 10.04 -2.61 -20.88
N SER A 141 8.81 -3.05 -21.16
CA SER A 141 7.72 -2.16 -21.58
C SER A 141 7.21 -1.21 -20.49
N VAL A 142 7.62 -1.40 -19.23
CA VAL A 142 7.27 -0.50 -18.12
C VAL A 142 8.44 0.31 -17.58
N LEU A 143 9.55 0.31 -18.32
CA LEU A 143 10.71 1.13 -18.02
C LEU A 143 10.70 2.38 -18.90
N GLY A 144 11.11 3.49 -18.31
CA GLY A 144 11.24 4.79 -18.96
C GLY A 144 12.58 5.46 -18.62
N PRO A 145 12.86 6.62 -19.22
CA PRO A 145 14.07 7.37 -18.92
C PRO A 145 14.11 7.79 -17.43
N PRO A 146 15.28 7.77 -16.78
CA PRO A 146 15.42 8.33 -15.44
C PRO A 146 15.05 9.81 -15.40
N THR A 147 14.55 10.29 -14.26
CA THR A 147 14.39 11.72 -14.04
C THR A 147 15.74 12.42 -13.84
N ASP A 148 15.79 13.74 -14.03
CA ASP A 148 17.00 14.55 -13.76
C ASP A 148 17.56 14.37 -12.34
N GLU A 149 16.71 14.03 -11.37
CA GLU A 149 17.17 13.74 -10.01
C GLU A 149 17.77 12.33 -9.90
N MET A 150 17.21 11.37 -10.62
CA MET A 150 17.73 10.00 -10.66
C MET A 150 19.08 9.90 -11.38
N THR A 151 19.30 10.70 -12.42
CA THR A 151 20.59 10.74 -13.15
C THR A 151 21.76 11.23 -12.30
N LYS A 152 21.49 11.92 -11.18
CA LYS A 152 22.52 12.28 -10.18
C LYS A 152 23.06 11.07 -9.41
N ARG A 153 22.33 9.95 -9.39
CA ARG A 153 22.75 8.71 -8.74
C ARG A 153 23.57 7.87 -9.72
N PRO A 154 24.69 7.27 -9.28
CA PRO A 154 25.50 6.44 -10.16
C PRO A 154 24.69 5.21 -10.59
N ASN A 155 24.88 4.80 -11.85
CA ASN A 155 24.36 3.55 -12.43
C ASN A 155 22.83 3.45 -12.59
N VAL A 156 22.09 4.55 -12.51
CA VAL A 156 20.66 4.56 -12.82
C VAL A 156 20.45 4.77 -14.32
N THR A 157 20.05 3.72 -15.03
CA THR A 157 19.89 3.71 -16.49
C THR A 157 18.44 3.77 -16.96
N ALA A 158 17.49 3.37 -16.11
CA ALA A 158 16.06 3.45 -16.37
C ALA A 158 15.27 3.65 -15.06
N LYS A 159 14.02 4.10 -15.20
CA LYS A 159 13.05 4.25 -14.12
C LYS A 159 11.86 3.33 -14.40
N ILE A 160 11.31 2.73 -13.34
CA ILE A 160 10.00 2.06 -13.42
C ILE A 160 8.92 3.13 -13.52
N ASP A 161 8.18 3.13 -14.62
CA ASP A 161 7.20 4.17 -14.92
C ASP A 161 5.78 3.69 -14.62
N ALA A 162 5.16 4.30 -13.61
CA ALA A 162 3.80 3.97 -13.22
C ALA A 162 2.76 4.29 -14.30
N ASP A 163 3.04 5.27 -15.18
CA ASP A 163 2.19 5.56 -16.33
C ASP A 163 2.20 4.41 -17.35
N LEU A 164 3.32 3.70 -17.51
CA LEU A 164 3.44 2.54 -18.42
C LEU A 164 2.90 1.24 -17.82
N ILE A 165 2.91 1.13 -16.49
CA ILE A 165 2.31 -0.01 -15.77
C ILE A 165 0.79 0.02 -15.94
N GLU A 166 0.18 1.21 -15.93
CA GLU A 166 -1.28 1.41 -15.96
C GLU A 166 -1.99 0.53 -14.91
N PRO A 167 -1.67 0.68 -13.61
CA PRO A 167 -2.24 -0.16 -12.58
C PRO A 167 -3.73 0.12 -12.39
N VAL A 168 -4.45 -0.90 -11.92
CA VAL A 168 -5.87 -0.78 -11.54
C VAL A 168 -6.03 -0.81 -10.02
N VAL A 169 -7.07 -0.13 -9.53
CA VAL A 169 -7.48 -0.11 -8.12
C VAL A 169 -8.82 -0.84 -7.96
N SER A 170 -9.02 -1.49 -6.81
CA SER A 170 -10.34 -1.91 -6.37
C SER A 170 -10.93 -0.91 -5.39
N LEU A 171 -12.22 -0.62 -5.56
CA LEU A 171 -13.04 0.16 -4.62
C LEU A 171 -13.99 -0.74 -3.80
N GLY A 172 -13.74 -2.05 -3.77
CA GLY A 172 -14.64 -3.04 -3.18
C GLY A 172 -15.84 -3.36 -4.08
N ASP A 173 -16.64 -4.36 -3.69
CA ASP A 173 -17.86 -4.80 -4.39
C ASP A 173 -17.67 -5.08 -5.90
N GLY A 174 -16.51 -5.60 -6.28
CA GLY A 174 -16.17 -5.89 -7.69
C GLY A 174 -16.01 -4.65 -8.58
N LYS A 175 -15.89 -3.45 -7.97
CA LYS A 175 -15.64 -2.20 -8.69
C LYS A 175 -14.15 -2.00 -8.88
N VAL A 176 -13.70 -2.05 -10.14
CA VAL A 176 -12.31 -1.86 -10.53
C VAL A 176 -12.19 -0.65 -11.45
N PHE A 177 -11.20 0.19 -11.20
CA PHE A 177 -10.96 1.41 -11.96
C PHE A 177 -9.49 1.56 -12.33
N PRO A 178 -9.18 2.11 -13.52
CA PRO A 178 -7.85 2.65 -13.78
C PRO A 178 -7.59 3.87 -12.89
N LEU A 179 -6.32 4.19 -12.65
CA LEU A 179 -5.97 5.49 -12.05
C LEU A 179 -6.39 6.64 -12.97
N MET A 180 -7.04 7.65 -12.40
CA MET A 180 -7.55 8.79 -13.18
C MET A 180 -6.45 9.77 -13.60
N CYS A 181 -5.48 10.01 -12.73
CA CYS A 181 -4.35 10.92 -13.00
C CYS A 181 -3.15 10.60 -12.10
N LEU A 182 -1.94 10.88 -12.60
CA LEU A 182 -0.71 10.85 -11.82
C LEU A 182 -0.25 12.26 -11.47
N ARG A 183 0.24 12.43 -10.24
CA ARG A 183 0.70 13.72 -9.71
C ARG A 183 2.01 13.52 -8.94
N SER A 184 2.97 14.39 -9.19
CA SER A 184 4.24 14.40 -8.45
C SER A 184 4.11 15.25 -7.19
N MET A 185 4.43 14.65 -6.03
CA MET A 185 4.38 15.31 -4.72
C MET A 185 5.69 15.04 -3.98
N PRO A 186 6.74 15.86 -4.19
CA PRO A 186 7.97 15.72 -3.43
C PRO A 186 7.70 16.01 -1.95
N ARG A 187 8.39 15.26 -1.08
CA ARG A 187 8.34 15.47 0.36
C ARG A 187 8.71 16.93 0.68
N PRO A 188 7.97 17.60 1.58
CA PRO A 188 8.32 18.97 1.99
C PRO A 188 9.73 19.04 2.56
N THR A 189 10.46 20.09 2.20
CA THR A 189 11.79 20.38 2.74
C THR A 189 11.80 21.72 3.44
N ARG A 190 12.63 21.82 4.48
CA ARG A 190 12.79 23.07 5.24
C ARG A 190 13.83 23.94 4.56
N CYS A 191 13.44 25.15 4.15
CA CYS A 191 14.38 26.12 3.59
C CYS A 191 15.31 26.63 4.70
N ALA A 192 16.60 26.31 4.62
CA ALA A 192 17.60 26.69 5.62
C ALA A 192 17.72 28.22 5.81
N GLN A 193 17.44 29.01 4.76
CA GLN A 193 17.57 30.48 4.80
C GLN A 193 16.33 31.20 5.35
N ARG A 194 15.13 30.65 5.14
CA ARG A 194 13.86 31.31 5.48
C ARG A 194 13.11 30.64 6.63
N GLY A 195 13.52 29.44 7.04
CA GLY A 195 12.82 28.62 8.04
C GLY A 195 11.47 28.08 7.58
N SER A 196 10.94 28.53 6.45
CA SER A 196 9.67 28.11 5.86
C SER A 196 9.77 26.74 5.18
N TRP A 197 8.70 25.95 5.29
CA TRP A 197 8.54 24.70 4.57
C TRP A 197 8.07 24.94 3.15
N THR A 198 8.76 24.34 2.18
CA THR A 198 8.36 24.34 0.77
C THR A 198 7.98 22.93 0.36
N SER A 199 6.77 22.77 -0.16
CA SER A 199 6.38 21.67 -1.02
C SER A 199 6.15 22.27 -2.41
N THR A 200 6.52 21.58 -3.48
CA THR A 200 6.13 22.06 -4.82
C THR A 200 4.62 21.95 -4.94
N ASP A 201 3.97 23.00 -5.43
CA ASP A 201 2.54 22.99 -5.74
C ASP A 201 2.17 21.79 -6.62
N PHE A 202 0.91 21.38 -6.57
CA PHE A 202 0.30 20.38 -7.47
C PHE A 202 0.71 20.68 -8.94
N ASN A 203 1.74 20.01 -9.44
CA ASN A 203 1.98 20.01 -10.88
C ASN A 203 0.96 19.06 -11.50
N ASN A 204 -0.02 19.65 -12.18
CA ASN A 204 -1.01 18.91 -12.93
C ASN A 204 -0.31 18.28 -14.15
N ASN A 205 -0.38 16.95 -14.21
CA ASN A 205 0.22 16.07 -15.19
C ASN A 205 1.75 16.01 -15.14
N VAL A 206 2.25 14.91 -14.56
CA VAL A 206 3.51 14.35 -15.05
C VAL A 206 3.23 13.97 -16.51
N GLY A 207 3.85 14.66 -17.47
CA GLY A 207 3.67 14.33 -18.88
C GLY A 207 4.10 12.88 -19.12
N ARG A 208 3.36 12.16 -19.98
CA ARG A 208 3.83 10.86 -20.51
C ARG A 208 5.22 11.10 -21.10
N GLY A 209 6.23 10.45 -20.54
CA GLY A 209 7.61 10.58 -21.01
C GLY A 209 7.72 10.20 -22.49
N ASP A 210 8.81 10.60 -23.13
CA ASP A 210 9.15 10.01 -24.43
C ASP A 210 9.45 8.52 -24.24
N HIS A 211 8.51 7.67 -24.64
CA HIS A 211 8.57 6.21 -24.53
C HIS A 211 9.16 5.55 -25.80
N SER A 212 9.88 6.30 -26.64
CA SER A 212 10.49 5.76 -27.86
C SER A 212 11.66 4.80 -27.62
N LEU A 213 12.16 4.70 -26.39
CA LEU A 213 13.25 3.81 -26.00
C LEU A 213 12.73 2.42 -25.60
N ALA A 214 13.23 1.38 -26.28
CA ALA A 214 13.00 0.00 -25.88
C ALA A 214 13.99 -0.39 -24.77
N TYR A 215 13.48 -0.77 -23.61
CA TYR A 215 14.28 -1.33 -22.53
C TYR A 215 14.17 -2.86 -22.50
N GLU A 216 15.20 -3.53 -21.99
CA GLU A 216 15.17 -4.98 -21.80
C GLU A 216 14.48 -5.36 -20.49
N THR A 217 13.83 -6.52 -20.47
CA THR A 217 13.25 -7.10 -19.26
C THR A 217 14.33 -7.35 -18.23
N THR A 218 14.14 -6.78 -17.04
CA THR A 218 15.09 -6.80 -15.94
C THR A 218 14.64 -7.79 -14.88
N GLU A 219 15.49 -8.75 -14.54
CA GLU A 219 15.31 -9.60 -13.36
C GLU A 219 16.15 -9.08 -12.20
N TRP A 220 15.54 -8.98 -11.01
CA TRP A 220 16.19 -8.52 -9.79
C TRP A 220 15.93 -9.47 -8.62
N SER A 221 16.96 -10.19 -8.18
CA SER A 221 16.92 -10.95 -6.93
C SER A 221 17.47 -10.15 -5.75
N TYR A 222 16.64 -9.92 -4.72
CA TYR A 222 17.07 -9.20 -3.52
C TYR A 222 18.29 -9.87 -2.85
N ARG A 223 18.30 -11.22 -2.82
CA ARG A 223 19.37 -12.01 -2.20
C ARG A 223 20.69 -11.92 -2.97
N GLN A 224 20.64 -11.97 -4.30
CA GLN A 224 21.85 -11.95 -5.13
C GLN A 224 22.46 -10.55 -5.22
N HIS A 225 21.63 -9.51 -5.29
CA HIS A 225 22.09 -8.14 -5.46
C HIS A 225 22.22 -7.37 -4.14
N GLY A 226 22.18 -8.06 -2.99
CA GLY A 226 22.34 -7.44 -1.67
C GLY A 226 21.37 -6.28 -1.42
N GLY A 227 20.15 -6.36 -1.95
CA GLY A 227 19.14 -5.31 -1.86
C GLY A 227 19.22 -4.15 -2.86
N THR A 228 20.17 -4.17 -3.79
CA THR A 228 20.26 -3.13 -4.84
C THR A 228 19.60 -3.63 -6.13
N CYS A 229 18.66 -2.88 -6.70
CA CYS A 229 18.11 -3.21 -8.02
C CYS A 229 19.17 -2.98 -9.11
N PRO A 230 19.22 -3.78 -10.20
CA PRO A 230 20.05 -3.49 -11.37
C PRO A 230 19.84 -2.09 -11.95
N LEU A 231 18.66 -1.48 -11.71
CA LEU A 231 18.35 -0.10 -12.07
C LEU A 231 19.04 0.95 -11.16
N GLY A 232 19.79 0.56 -10.14
CA GLY A 232 20.57 1.46 -9.27
C GLY A 232 19.80 2.11 -8.12
N TYR A 233 18.58 1.67 -7.79
CA TYR A 233 17.78 2.17 -6.65
C TYR A 233 16.90 1.08 -6.04
N ASN A 234 16.19 1.35 -4.94
CA ASN A 234 15.23 0.39 -4.38
C ASN A 234 13.91 0.44 -5.16
N ALA A 235 13.60 -0.62 -5.89
CA ALA A 235 12.41 -0.69 -6.75
C ALA A 235 11.12 -1.09 -6.02
N THR A 236 11.20 -1.51 -4.75
CA THR A 236 10.05 -2.11 -4.04
C THR A 236 8.82 -1.20 -3.99
N THR A 237 8.99 0.10 -3.70
CA THR A 237 7.87 1.08 -3.74
C THR A 237 7.29 1.26 -5.14
N ALA A 238 8.10 1.06 -6.17
CA ALA A 238 7.70 1.19 -7.56
C ALA A 238 7.18 -0.11 -8.17
N LEU A 239 7.12 -1.21 -7.41
CA LEU A 239 6.62 -2.50 -7.91
C LEU A 239 5.40 -3.00 -7.13
N ILE A 240 5.22 -2.53 -5.90
CA ILE A 240 4.03 -2.79 -5.09
C ILE A 240 3.20 -1.51 -5.05
N MET A 241 2.29 -1.38 -6.00
CA MET A 241 1.42 -0.22 -6.20
C MET A 241 0.09 -0.66 -6.83
N PRO A 242 -0.96 0.16 -6.79
CA PRO A 242 -1.14 1.42 -6.07
C PRO A 242 -1.33 1.15 -4.57
N ARG A 243 -0.63 1.86 -3.68
CA ARG A 243 -0.75 1.61 -2.23
C ARG A 243 -1.72 2.57 -1.55
N PRO A 244 -2.67 2.08 -0.73
CA PRO A 244 -3.41 2.93 0.19
C PRO A 244 -2.47 3.76 1.08
N ILE A 245 -2.90 4.98 1.39
CA ILE A 245 -2.16 5.87 2.28
C ILE A 245 -2.84 5.81 3.65
N GLY A 246 -2.17 5.24 4.64
CA GLY A 246 -2.55 5.33 6.04
C GLY A 246 -2.16 6.69 6.61
N TRP A 247 -3.09 7.64 6.71
CA TRP A 247 -2.82 8.94 7.33
C TRP A 247 -3.11 8.87 8.83
N ILE A 248 -2.07 8.57 9.60
CA ILE A 248 -2.18 8.17 10.99
C ILE A 248 -1.97 9.38 11.90
N SER A 249 -2.94 9.62 12.78
CA SER A 249 -2.86 10.64 13.83
C SER A 249 -2.83 10.02 15.23
N THR A 250 -2.02 10.63 16.09
CA THR A 250 -1.79 10.20 17.48
C THR A 250 -1.58 11.43 18.38
N TYR A 251 -1.77 11.24 19.69
CA TYR A 251 -1.21 12.17 20.68
C TYR A 251 0.09 11.60 21.23
N SER A 252 1.07 12.46 21.49
CA SER A 252 2.22 12.08 22.30
C SER A 252 1.83 11.96 23.77
N GLN A 253 2.32 10.94 24.46
CA GLN A 253 2.12 10.81 25.91
C GLN A 253 2.73 12.00 26.68
N GLU A 254 3.90 12.44 26.23
CA GLU A 254 4.58 13.62 26.77
C GLU A 254 4.11 14.88 26.04
N GLY A 255 3.55 15.85 26.76
CA GLY A 255 3.17 17.16 26.20
C GLY A 255 1.87 17.20 25.42
N ASN A 256 1.21 16.05 25.18
CA ASN A 256 -0.08 15.96 24.49
C ASN A 256 -0.09 16.64 23.10
N VAL A 257 1.00 16.48 22.35
CA VAL A 257 1.17 17.05 21.01
C VAL A 257 0.43 16.16 20.01
N ALA A 258 -0.35 16.78 19.12
CA ALA A 258 -1.03 16.07 18.04
C ALA A 258 -0.04 15.79 16.90
N HIS A 259 0.33 14.53 16.71
CA HIS A 259 1.15 14.09 15.57
C HIS A 259 0.29 13.57 14.43
N LEU A 260 0.78 13.75 13.20
CA LEU A 260 0.10 13.28 11.99
C LEU A 260 1.10 12.95 10.88
N ALA A 261 1.10 11.71 10.40
CA ALA A 261 2.01 11.28 9.35
C ALA A 261 1.37 10.32 8.34
N PRO A 262 1.67 10.43 7.04
CA PRO A 262 1.24 9.47 6.05
C PRO A 262 2.17 8.26 5.97
N TYR A 263 1.58 7.08 5.97
CA TYR A 263 2.23 5.78 5.81
C TYR A 263 1.71 5.13 4.54
N SER A 264 2.55 4.99 3.53
CA SER A 264 2.16 4.30 2.29
C SER A 264 2.12 2.78 2.40
N PHE A 265 2.49 2.23 3.56
CA PHE A 265 2.48 0.81 3.88
C PHE A 265 1.36 0.59 4.89
N PHE A 266 0.13 0.55 4.39
CA PHE A 266 -1.09 0.46 5.17
C PHE A 266 -2.07 -0.48 4.48
N THR A 267 -2.74 -1.32 5.26
CA THR A 267 -3.82 -2.19 4.76
C THR A 267 -4.74 -2.64 5.90
N ASP A 268 -5.92 -3.12 5.56
CA ASP A 268 -6.73 -3.95 6.46
C ASP A 268 -6.15 -5.38 6.54
N VAL A 269 -6.19 -5.97 7.73
CA VAL A 269 -5.64 -7.34 7.99
C VAL A 269 -6.65 -8.28 8.63
N SER A 270 -7.83 -7.77 8.97
CA SER A 270 -8.97 -8.52 9.46
C SER A 270 -10.24 -7.81 9.04
N ARG A 271 -11.19 -8.60 8.55
CA ARG A 271 -12.51 -8.15 8.08
C ARG A 271 -13.67 -8.69 8.92
N GLY A 272 -13.35 -9.34 10.03
CA GLY A 272 -14.35 -9.98 10.87
C GLY A 272 -15.15 -9.01 11.74
N CYS A 273 -15.80 -9.58 12.75
CA CYS A 273 -16.51 -8.83 13.78
C CYS A 273 -15.60 -7.91 14.62
N GLU A 274 -14.29 -8.13 14.59
CA GLU A 274 -13.26 -7.26 15.16
C GLU A 274 -12.28 -6.84 14.07
N PRO A 275 -12.63 -5.85 13.21
CA PRO A 275 -11.76 -5.46 12.11
C PRO A 275 -10.43 -4.91 12.61
N ILE A 276 -9.34 -5.24 11.91
CA ILE A 276 -7.98 -4.81 12.26
C ILE A 276 -7.36 -4.12 11.05
N VAL A 277 -6.75 -2.96 11.29
CA VAL A 277 -5.89 -2.30 10.30
C VAL A 277 -4.43 -2.38 10.74
N ALA A 278 -3.53 -2.33 9.76
CA ALA A 278 -2.10 -2.37 9.96
C ALA A 278 -1.40 -1.25 9.22
N PHE A 279 -0.37 -0.66 9.84
CA PHE A 279 0.62 0.14 9.13
C PHE A 279 2.04 -0.31 9.48
N SER A 280 2.92 -0.30 8.50
CA SER A 280 4.33 -0.59 8.72
C SER A 280 5.09 0.67 9.10
N ALA A 281 5.69 0.63 10.28
CA ALA A 281 6.51 1.71 10.82
C ALA A 281 7.98 1.32 10.72
N PHE A 282 8.70 2.04 9.86
CA PHE A 282 10.15 2.02 9.84
C PHE A 282 10.73 2.85 10.99
N ARG A 283 12.00 2.58 11.31
CA ARG A 283 12.79 3.50 12.13
C ARG A 283 12.94 4.86 11.42
N LYS A 284 13.17 5.93 12.18
CA LYS A 284 13.52 7.24 11.62
C LYS A 284 14.81 7.08 10.81
N GLU A 285 14.85 7.69 9.62
CA GLU A 285 15.92 7.49 8.63
C GLU A 285 17.31 7.71 9.26
N GLY A 286 18.23 6.75 9.03
CA GLY A 286 19.58 6.78 9.61
C GLY A 286 19.65 6.54 11.12
N THR A 287 18.56 6.14 11.79
CA THR A 287 18.52 5.90 13.24
C THR A 287 17.85 4.58 13.62
N ILE A 288 18.01 4.18 14.88
CA ILE A 288 17.28 3.05 15.50
C ILE A 288 15.95 3.46 16.16
N LYS A 289 15.59 4.75 16.09
CA LYS A 289 14.44 5.32 16.83
C LYS A 289 13.15 5.03 16.08
N LYS A 290 12.07 4.74 16.83
CA LYS A 290 10.71 4.64 16.26
C LYS A 290 10.26 6.01 15.75
N LYS A 291 9.40 6.01 14.72
CA LYS A 291 8.65 7.21 14.32
C LYS A 291 7.62 7.56 15.39
N ASP A 292 7.18 8.82 15.42
CA ASP A 292 6.33 9.31 16.50
C ASP A 292 4.99 8.57 16.56
N ALA A 293 4.26 8.43 15.45
CA ALA A 293 2.98 7.69 15.45
C ALA A 293 3.12 6.22 15.89
N HIS A 294 4.26 5.56 15.63
CA HIS A 294 4.50 4.19 16.13
C HIS A 294 4.67 4.19 17.65
N LYS A 295 5.57 5.04 18.15
CA LYS A 295 5.81 5.17 19.59
C LYS A 295 4.53 5.57 20.34
N ASP A 296 3.82 6.56 19.80
CA ASP A 296 2.61 7.11 20.41
C ASP A 296 1.45 6.10 20.41
N ALA A 297 1.26 5.34 19.34
CA ALA A 297 0.25 4.28 19.31
C ALA A 297 0.49 3.22 20.39
N GLU A 298 1.77 2.88 20.65
CA GLU A 298 2.14 1.95 21.72
C GLU A 298 1.97 2.54 23.12
N GLU A 299 2.29 3.82 23.31
CA GLU A 299 2.22 4.52 24.60
C GLU A 299 0.78 4.87 24.98
N MET A 300 0.03 5.49 24.06
CA MET A 300 -1.35 5.94 24.24
C MET A 300 -2.39 4.85 23.97
N LYS A 301 -1.95 3.68 23.49
CA LYS A 301 -2.82 2.52 23.17
C LYS A 301 -3.91 2.82 22.14
N CYS A 302 -3.72 3.83 21.29
CA CYS A 302 -4.68 4.15 20.24
C CYS A 302 -4.07 5.04 19.15
N PHE A 303 -4.77 5.10 18.02
CA PHE A 303 -4.48 6.00 16.90
C PHE A 303 -5.75 6.19 16.07
N VAL A 304 -5.74 7.16 15.17
CA VAL A 304 -6.80 7.32 14.16
C VAL A 304 -6.21 7.20 12.77
N TYR A 305 -6.86 6.42 11.90
CA TYR A 305 -6.62 6.48 10.47
C TYR A 305 -7.60 7.46 9.82
N ASN A 306 -7.07 8.39 9.02
CA ASN A 306 -7.85 9.38 8.29
C ASN A 306 -7.72 9.08 6.80
N MET A 307 -8.84 8.88 6.11
CA MET A 307 -8.80 8.65 4.67
C MET A 307 -8.51 9.96 3.92
N VAL A 308 -7.62 9.92 2.95
CA VAL A 308 -7.15 11.10 2.21
C VAL A 308 -7.88 11.16 0.87
N ASP A 309 -8.66 12.22 0.68
CA ASP A 309 -9.21 12.60 -0.62
C ASP A 309 -8.25 13.50 -1.41
N GLU A 310 -8.63 13.77 -2.67
CA GLU A 310 -7.90 14.65 -3.58
C GLU A 310 -7.71 16.08 -3.02
N ASP A 311 -8.69 16.63 -2.31
CA ASP A 311 -8.64 18.00 -1.78
C ASP A 311 -7.66 18.12 -0.59
N LEU A 312 -7.50 17.05 0.18
CA LEU A 312 -6.58 16.97 1.32
C LEU A 312 -5.15 16.56 0.94
N ALA A 313 -4.91 16.15 -0.30
CA ALA A 313 -3.64 15.56 -0.72
C ALA A 313 -2.40 16.45 -0.44
N VAL A 314 -2.50 17.77 -0.70
CA VAL A 314 -1.39 18.70 -0.40
C VAL A 314 -1.13 18.81 1.09
N LYS A 315 -2.19 18.92 1.90
CA LYS A 315 -2.06 19.00 3.36
C LYS A 315 -1.48 17.71 3.94
N MET A 316 -1.92 16.56 3.44
CA MET A 316 -1.34 15.26 3.76
C MET A 316 0.15 15.20 3.40
N ASN A 317 0.55 15.69 2.22
CA ASN A 317 1.96 15.73 1.86
C ASN A 317 2.77 16.65 2.79
N TYR A 318 2.21 17.79 3.21
CA TYR A 318 2.82 18.68 4.20
C TYR A 318 3.07 17.98 5.54
N SER A 319 2.18 17.10 5.97
CA SER A 319 2.36 16.32 7.20
C SER A 319 3.41 15.20 7.07
N ALA A 320 4.05 15.04 5.91
CA ALA A 320 5.20 14.13 5.72
C ALA A 320 6.55 14.80 6.01
N ALA A 321 6.54 16.07 6.42
CA ALA A 321 7.72 16.85 6.82
C ALA A 321 8.42 16.24 8.04
N GLU A 322 9.73 16.43 8.13
CA GLU A 322 10.51 16.01 9.30
C GLU A 322 10.48 17.09 10.39
N LEU A 323 9.56 16.93 11.34
CA LEU A 323 9.43 17.78 12.51
C LEU A 323 10.06 17.17 13.76
N GLY A 324 10.34 18.00 14.75
CA GLY A 324 10.66 17.55 16.10
C GLY A 324 9.44 16.96 16.80
N ARG A 325 9.66 16.07 17.78
CA ARG A 325 8.60 15.39 18.56
C ARG A 325 7.69 16.35 19.37
N ASN A 326 8.08 17.61 19.53
CA ASN A 326 7.29 18.61 20.24
C ASN A 326 6.58 19.58 19.28
N GLU A 327 6.61 19.31 17.97
CA GLU A 327 6.00 20.13 16.92
C GLU A 327 4.84 19.33 16.30
N SER A 328 3.73 20.00 16.00
CA SER A 328 2.55 19.34 15.45
C SER A 328 2.49 19.46 13.93
N GLU A 329 2.39 18.33 13.23
CA GLU A 329 2.16 18.35 11.78
C GLU A 329 0.78 18.92 11.39
N PHE A 330 -0.21 18.89 12.30
CA PHE A 330 -1.50 19.57 12.08
C PHE A 330 -1.32 21.07 11.90
N GLU A 331 -0.49 21.70 12.74
CA GLU A 331 -0.20 23.13 12.67
C GLU A 331 0.51 23.47 11.35
N LEU A 332 1.54 22.68 10.99
CA LEU A 332 2.27 22.86 9.74
C LEU A 332 1.36 22.72 8.51
N ALA A 333 0.53 21.67 8.48
CA ALA A 333 -0.36 21.36 7.37
C ALA A 333 -1.64 22.21 7.35
N LYS A 334 -1.85 23.09 8.35
CA LYS A 334 -3.06 23.91 8.53
C LYS A 334 -4.32 23.05 8.52
N LEU A 335 -4.31 22.03 9.37
CA LEU A 335 -5.42 21.10 9.61
C LEU A 335 -6.00 21.33 11.00
N THR A 336 -7.28 21.03 11.16
CA THR A 336 -7.97 21.19 12.44
C THR A 336 -7.99 19.85 13.19
N PRO A 337 -7.22 19.70 14.29
CA PRO A 337 -7.32 18.50 15.12
C PRO A 337 -8.69 18.46 15.81
N GLY A 338 -9.47 17.43 15.50
CA GLY A 338 -10.74 17.14 16.16
C GLY A 338 -10.58 16.07 17.24
N LYS A 339 -11.63 15.85 18.03
CA LYS A 339 -11.66 14.82 19.06
C LYS A 339 -12.33 13.54 18.54
N ALA A 340 -11.65 12.40 18.63
CA ALA A 340 -12.25 11.09 18.41
C ALA A 340 -13.30 10.74 19.49
N ARG A 341 -14.24 9.86 19.17
CA ARG A 341 -15.37 9.53 20.06
C ARG A 341 -15.08 8.39 21.03
N LEU A 342 -14.30 7.41 20.60
CA LEU A 342 -14.07 6.11 21.24
C LEU A 342 -12.62 5.91 21.67
N VAL A 343 -11.68 6.69 21.12
CA VAL A 343 -10.25 6.63 21.47
C VAL A 343 -9.70 8.01 21.79
N ASP A 344 -8.58 8.07 22.52
CA ASP A 344 -7.91 9.33 22.90
C ASP A 344 -6.80 9.69 21.89
N ALA A 345 -7.21 9.97 20.65
CA ALA A 345 -6.34 10.40 19.57
C ALA A 345 -7.01 11.50 18.74
N PRO A 346 -6.24 12.40 18.10
CA PRO A 346 -6.81 13.46 17.29
C PRO A 346 -7.34 12.88 15.98
N VAL A 347 -8.42 13.47 15.46
CA VAL A 347 -8.88 13.22 14.09
C VAL A 347 -8.52 14.39 13.19
N VAL A 348 -8.38 14.15 11.88
CA VAL A 348 -8.40 15.23 10.90
C VAL A 348 -9.86 15.63 10.69
N SER A 349 -10.24 16.82 11.17
CA SER A 349 -11.64 17.27 11.12
C SER A 349 -12.18 17.35 9.70
N GLU A 350 -11.31 17.70 8.75
CA GLU A 350 -11.61 17.82 7.33
C GLU A 350 -11.80 16.49 6.60
N ALA A 351 -11.28 15.38 7.14
CA ALA A 351 -11.37 14.07 6.50
C ALA A 351 -12.78 13.49 6.59
N TRP A 352 -13.29 12.94 5.48
CA TRP A 352 -14.65 12.42 5.40
C TRP A 352 -14.80 10.99 5.92
N ILE A 353 -13.71 10.22 6.00
CA ILE A 353 -13.71 8.88 6.59
C ILE A 353 -12.59 8.79 7.61
N ARG A 354 -12.93 8.28 8.80
CA ARG A 354 -12.00 8.10 9.91
C ARG A 354 -12.23 6.74 10.57
N LEU A 355 -11.15 6.03 10.87
CA LEU A 355 -11.18 4.83 11.69
C LEU A 355 -10.52 5.13 13.03
N GLU A 356 -11.30 4.98 14.09
CA GLU A 356 -10.85 5.11 15.45
C GLU A 356 -10.33 3.75 15.94
N CYS A 357 -9.02 3.67 16.17
CA CYS A 357 -8.32 2.40 16.37
C CYS A 357 -7.79 2.29 17.80
N GLU A 358 -8.17 1.22 18.48
CA GLU A 358 -7.50 0.78 19.71
C GLU A 358 -6.24 -0.01 19.31
N TYR A 359 -5.09 0.35 19.87
CA TYR A 359 -3.86 -0.39 19.63
C TYR A 359 -4.03 -1.85 20.07
N PHE A 360 -3.71 -2.78 19.17
CA PHE A 360 -3.75 -4.20 19.47
C PHE A 360 -2.35 -4.71 19.86
N LYS A 361 -1.43 -4.70 18.91
CA LYS A 361 -0.04 -5.15 19.11
C LYS A 361 0.87 -4.61 18.01
N THR A 362 2.16 -4.60 18.29
CA THR A 362 3.21 -4.45 17.28
C THR A 362 3.80 -5.82 16.99
N VAL A 363 3.85 -6.20 15.73
CA VAL A 363 4.67 -7.30 15.25
C VAL A 363 6.02 -6.73 14.85
N GLU A 364 7.09 -7.24 15.44
CA GLU A 364 8.46 -6.94 15.02
C GLU A 364 8.91 -8.01 14.01
N VAL A 365 9.31 -7.59 12.81
CA VAL A 365 9.78 -8.47 11.74
C VAL A 365 11.13 -7.97 11.27
N ASP A 366 12.20 -8.67 11.64
CA ASP A 366 13.59 -8.30 11.35
C ASP A 366 13.90 -6.80 11.64
N SER A 367 13.91 -5.97 10.59
CA SER A 367 14.31 -4.56 10.59
C SER A 367 13.13 -3.57 10.65
N PHE A 368 11.89 -4.05 10.60
CA PHE A 368 10.69 -3.22 10.54
C PHE A 368 9.62 -3.70 11.52
N SER A 369 8.66 -2.83 11.80
CA SER A 369 7.57 -3.11 12.71
C SER A 369 6.23 -2.93 11.99
N VAL A 370 5.27 -3.80 12.27
CA VAL A 370 3.88 -3.69 11.80
C VAL A 370 3.00 -3.41 13.02
N VAL A 371 2.44 -2.20 13.08
CA VAL A 371 1.52 -1.79 14.14
C VAL A 371 0.11 -2.18 13.73
N LEU A 372 -0.59 -2.89 14.61
CA LEU A 372 -1.95 -3.40 14.42
C LEU A 372 -2.90 -2.69 15.38
N GLY A 373 -4.10 -2.33 14.91
CA GLY A 373 -5.13 -1.74 15.75
C GLY A 373 -6.53 -2.25 15.41
N PHE A 374 -7.31 -2.55 16.43
CA PHE A 374 -8.73 -2.87 16.30
C PHE A 374 -9.51 -1.61 15.96
N VAL A 375 -10.31 -1.67 14.90
CA VAL A 375 -11.23 -0.59 14.53
C VAL A 375 -12.42 -0.63 15.48
N ARG A 376 -12.48 0.33 16.41
CA ARG A 376 -13.58 0.46 17.38
C ARG A 376 -14.71 1.33 16.87
N GLY A 377 -14.40 2.27 15.98
CA GLY A 377 -15.38 3.14 15.35
C GLY A 377 -15.00 3.49 13.92
N ILE A 378 -16.02 3.62 13.09
CA ILE A 378 -15.93 4.18 11.75
C ILE A 378 -16.80 5.43 11.74
N ASP A 379 -16.20 6.56 11.42
CA ASP A 379 -16.91 7.82 11.20
C ASP A 379 -16.86 8.15 9.70
N ILE A 380 -18.02 8.43 9.12
CA ILE A 380 -18.22 8.63 7.68
C ILE A 380 -19.13 9.83 7.47
N ASP A 381 -18.66 10.82 6.72
CA ASP A 381 -19.45 11.97 6.33
C ASP A 381 -20.68 11.52 5.53
N ARG A 382 -21.84 12.08 5.89
CA ARG A 382 -23.13 11.74 5.28
C ARG A 382 -23.17 11.99 3.76
N LYS A 383 -22.31 12.86 3.23
CA LYS A 383 -22.19 13.13 1.78
C LYS A 383 -21.76 11.92 0.96
N LEU A 384 -21.09 10.95 1.59
CA LEU A 384 -20.68 9.72 0.93
C LEU A 384 -21.81 8.67 0.84
N TRP A 385 -22.97 8.96 1.41
CA TRP A 385 -24.11 8.04 1.40
C TRP A 385 -25.01 8.30 0.20
N LYS A 386 -25.19 7.28 -0.62
CA LYS A 386 -26.08 7.30 -1.79
C LYS A 386 -26.95 6.04 -1.79
N ASP A 387 -28.27 6.23 -1.87
CA ASP A 387 -29.26 5.14 -1.90
C ASP A 387 -29.09 4.11 -0.76
N GLY A 388 -28.74 4.60 0.43
CA GLY A 388 -28.55 3.76 1.63
C GLY A 388 -27.23 3.00 1.66
N ARG A 389 -26.30 3.26 0.72
CA ARG A 389 -24.97 2.64 0.65
C ARG A 389 -23.87 3.69 0.63
N LEU A 390 -22.67 3.27 1.02
CA LEU A 390 -21.46 4.07 0.88
C LEU A 390 -21.03 4.09 -0.59
N ASP A 391 -20.79 5.26 -1.15
CA ASP A 391 -20.21 5.43 -2.48
C ASP A 391 -18.83 6.09 -2.38
N VAL A 392 -17.79 5.25 -2.27
CA VAL A 392 -16.39 5.68 -2.16
C VAL A 392 -15.91 6.46 -3.39
N SER A 393 -16.60 6.34 -4.54
CA SER A 393 -16.24 7.11 -5.74
C SER A 393 -16.43 8.62 -5.55
N LEU A 394 -17.34 9.02 -4.64
CA LEU A 394 -17.57 10.42 -4.28
C LEU A 394 -16.38 11.03 -3.52
N LEU A 395 -15.57 10.20 -2.84
CA LEU A 395 -14.41 10.65 -2.07
C LEU A 395 -13.22 11.03 -2.97
N LYS A 396 -13.10 10.43 -4.16
CA LYS A 396 -11.90 10.53 -5.01
C LYS A 396 -10.60 10.27 -4.22
N PRO A 397 -10.45 9.07 -3.62
CA PRO A 397 -9.30 8.78 -2.78
C PRO A 397 -8.00 8.81 -3.58
N ILE A 398 -6.93 9.23 -2.93
CA ILE A 398 -5.59 9.21 -3.52
C ILE A 398 -4.78 8.00 -3.02
N THR A 399 -3.82 7.59 -3.84
CA THR A 399 -2.96 6.44 -3.59
C THR A 399 -1.52 6.76 -3.88
N ARG A 400 -0.61 6.07 -3.21
CA ARG A 400 0.82 6.28 -3.38
C ARG A 400 1.38 5.31 -4.42
N LEU A 401 2.10 5.88 -5.38
CA LEU A 401 2.93 5.17 -6.35
C LEU A 401 4.42 5.32 -5.99
N GLY A 402 5.28 4.76 -6.85
CA GLY A 402 6.76 4.72 -6.75
C GLY A 402 7.42 5.80 -5.91
#